data_AF-A0A1V9VAB2-F1
#
_entry.id   AF-A0A1V9VAB2-F1
#
_cell.length_a   1.000
_cell.length_b   1.000
_cell.length_c   1.000
_cell.angle_alpha   90.00
_cell.angle_beta   90.00
_cell.angle_gamma   90.00
#
_symmetry.space_group_name_H-M   'P 1'
#
loop_
_entity.id
_entity.type
_entity.pdbx_description
1 polymer ?
#
loop_
_entity_poly.entity_id
_entity_poly.type
_entity_poly.pdbx_seq_one_letter_code
_entity_poly.pdbx_strand_id
1 'polypeptide(L)'
;MKKYLSYLLLIALGYLLYINDDSKYIVAGVGIFIIGMHFMEDGFKLFSGGILEKLISKSTDTTFKAVNLGVIATAFLQSSS
;
A
#
# COMPACT_ATOMS: atom_id res chain seq x y z
N MET A 1 29.61 -12.39 20.06
CA MET A 1 29.19 -13.49 19.17
C MET A 1 27.92 -13.20 18.36
N LYS A 2 26.78 -12.80 18.97
CA LYS A 2 25.51 -12.55 18.25
C LYS A 2 25.60 -11.54 17.10
N LYS A 3 26.44 -10.50 17.21
CA LYS A 3 26.62 -9.47 16.17
C LYS A 3 27.35 -9.99 14.92
N TYR A 4 28.32 -10.89 15.08
CA TYR A 4 28.98 -11.54 13.94
C TYR A 4 28.04 -12.54 13.25
N LEU A 5 27.22 -13.23 14.05
CA LEU A 5 26.20 -14.14 13.53
C LEU A 5 25.16 -13.40 12.67
N SER A 6 24.73 -12.20 13.07
CA SER A 6 23.78 -11.40 12.26
C SER A 6 24.38 -10.94 10.94
N TYR A 7 25.65 -10.53 10.91
CA TYR A 7 26.31 -10.16 9.65
C TYR A 7 26.46 -11.35 8.71
N LEU A 8 26.83 -12.53 9.24
CA LEU A 8 26.94 -13.76 8.45
C LEU A 8 25.58 -14.18 7.86
N LEU A 9 24.51 -14.05 8.66
CA LEU A 9 23.15 -14.35 8.23
C LEU A 9 22.65 -13.40 7.13
N LEU A 10 22.99 -12.11 7.20
CA LEU A 10 22.66 -11.14 6.15
C LEU A 10 23.37 -11.44 4.83
N ILE A 11 24.65 -11.85 4.88
CA ILE A 11 25.42 -12.23 3.69
C ILE A 11 24.85 -13.51 3.08
N ALA A 12 24.53 -14.52 3.90
CA ALA A 12 23.91 -15.75 3.44
C ALA A 12 22.54 -15.51 2.80
N LEU A 13 21.72 -14.64 3.38
CA LEU A 13 20.42 -14.26 2.82
C LEU A 13 20.58 -13.53 1.48
N GLY A 14 21.53 -12.60 1.38
CA GLY A 14 21.84 -11.90 0.12
C GLY A 14 22.30 -12.86 -0.97
N TYR A 15 23.13 -13.86 -0.62
CA TYR A 15 23.56 -14.90 -1.55
C TYR A 15 22.39 -15.77 -2.02
N LEU A 16 21.50 -16.17 -1.10
CA LEU A 16 20.31 -16.98 -1.41
C LEU A 16 19.35 -16.21 -2.34
N LEU A 17 19.13 -14.93 -2.09
CA LEU A 17 18.31 -14.08 -2.96
C LEU A 17 18.93 -13.85 -4.34
N TYR A 18 20.26 -13.95 -4.47
CA TYR A 18 20.95 -13.77 -5.76
C TYR A 18 20.96 -15.04 -6.62
N ILE A 19 20.82 -16.22 -6.02
CA ILE A 19 21.02 -17.51 -6.71
C ILE A 19 19.97 -17.81 -7.78
N ASN A 20 18.73 -17.34 -7.56
CA ASN A 20 17.60 -17.58 -8.45
C ASN A 20 17.23 -16.28 -9.19
N ASP A 21 17.09 -16.34 -10.51
CA ASP A 21 16.70 -15.18 -11.31
C ASP A 21 15.31 -14.66 -10.93
N ASP A 22 14.36 -15.55 -10.62
CA ASP A 22 13.02 -15.20 -10.13
C ASP A 22 13.05 -14.35 -8.85
N SER A 23 13.99 -14.66 -7.95
CA SER A 23 14.13 -13.91 -6.69
C SER A 23 14.59 -12.48 -6.93
N LYS A 24 15.37 -12.22 -7.97
CA LYS A 24 15.80 -10.86 -8.35
C LYS A 24 14.60 -10.02 -8.80
N TYR A 25 13.72 -10.59 -9.61
CA TYR A 25 12.49 -9.93 -10.05
C TYR A 25 11.54 -9.64 -8.88
N ILE A 26 11.41 -10.59 -7.94
CA ILE A 26 10.60 -10.40 -6.73
C ILE A 26 11.16 -9.25 -5.88
N VAL A 27 12.47 -9.24 -5.62
CA VAL A 27 13.10 -8.18 -4.81
C VAL A 27 12.98 -6.82 -5.49
N ALA A 28 13.15 -6.75 -6.81
CA ALA A 28 12.92 -5.52 -7.57
C ALA A 28 11.46 -5.06 -7.49
N GLY A 29 10.51 -5.98 -7.63
CA GLY A 29 9.08 -5.71 -7.50
C GLY A 29 8.71 -5.21 -6.11
N VAL A 30 9.25 -5.82 -5.04
CA VAL A 30 9.07 -5.37 -3.66
C VAL A 30 9.66 -3.97 -3.46
N GLY A 31 10.83 -3.69 -4.04
CA GLY A 31 11.43 -2.35 -3.99
C GLY A 31 10.52 -1.28 -4.60
N ILE A 32 10.00 -1.53 -5.80
CA ILE A 32 9.03 -0.65 -6.48
C ILE A 32 7.74 -0.52 -5.66
N PHE A 33 7.26 -1.62 -5.09
CA PHE A 33 6.05 -1.63 -4.28
C PHE A 33 6.19 -0.76 -3.02
N ILE A 34 7.31 -0.83 -2.31
CA ILE A 34 7.59 0.01 -1.15
C ILE A 34 7.65 1.49 -1.54
N ILE A 35 8.29 1.81 -2.66
CA ILE A 35 8.30 3.19 -3.20
C ILE A 35 6.87 3.66 -3.51
N GLY A 36 6.07 2.81 -4.14
CA GLY A 36 4.66 3.10 -4.42
C GLY A 36 3.84 3.34 -3.15
N MET A 37 4.04 2.53 -2.11
CA MET A 37 3.38 2.71 -0.82
C MET A 37 3.78 4.03 -0.15
N HIS A 38 5.05 4.42 -0.23
CA HIS A 38 5.51 5.69 0.33
C HIS A 38 4.84 6.89 -0.36
N PHE A 39 4.79 6.90 -1.69
CA PHE A 39 4.08 7.95 -2.43
C PHE A 39 2.58 7.96 -2.14
N MET A 40 1.98 6.79 -1.95
CA MET A 40 0.57 6.68 -1.59
C MET A 40 0.29 7.25 -0.20
N GLU A 41 1.16 6.99 0.78
CA GLU A 41 1.09 7.57 2.12
C GLU A 41 1.14 9.10 2.07
N ASP A 42 2.09 9.67 1.33
CA ASP A 42 2.23 11.12 1.20
C ASP A 42 1.06 11.74 0.43
N GLY A 43 0.58 11.09 -0.63
CA GLY A 43 -0.63 11.48 -1.34
C GLY A 43 -1.84 11.49 -0.41
N PHE A 44 -2.03 10.43 0.37
CA PHE A 44 -3.12 10.37 1.34
C PHE A 44 -3.01 11.43 2.43
N LYS A 45 -1.82 11.73 2.93
CA LYS A 45 -1.62 12.83 3.89
C LYS A 45 -2.03 14.18 3.29
N LEU A 46 -1.63 14.44 2.04
CA LEU A 46 -1.99 15.66 1.33
C LEU A 46 -3.51 15.78 1.13
N PHE A 47 -4.17 14.68 0.77
CA PHE A 47 -5.61 14.65 0.55
C PHE A 47 -6.42 14.69 1.86
N SER A 48 -6.02 13.92 2.86
CA SER A 48 -6.74 13.75 4.13
C SER A 48 -6.72 15.00 4.99
N GLY A 49 -5.70 15.87 4.91
CA GLY A 49 -5.61 17.07 5.75
C GLY A 49 -6.47 18.27 5.31
N GLY A 50 -7.29 18.14 4.26
CA GLY A 50 -8.11 19.27 3.81
C GLY A 50 -9.25 18.95 2.83
N ILE A 51 -8.94 18.33 1.68
CA ILE A 51 -9.93 18.17 0.59
C ILE A 51 -10.75 16.89 0.79
N LEU A 52 -10.08 15.76 1.04
CA LEU A 52 -10.72 14.46 1.20
C LEU A 52 -11.56 14.40 2.48
N GLU A 53 -11.06 14.96 3.58
CA GLU A 53 -11.82 15.07 4.82
C GLU A 53 -13.13 15.84 4.63
N LYS A 54 -13.07 17.01 3.97
CA LYS A 54 -14.27 17.80 3.65
C LYS A 54 -15.22 17.06 2.71
N LEU A 55 -14.68 16.34 1.71
CA LEU A 55 -15.48 15.58 0.76
C LEU A 55 -16.19 14.41 1.44
N ILE A 56 -15.49 13.65 2.29
CA ILE A 56 -16.03 12.51 3.02
C ILE A 56 -17.05 12.97 4.06
N SER A 57 -16.74 14.01 4.85
CA SER A 57 -17.72 14.62 5.76
C SER A 57 -18.97 14.99 4.97
N LYS A 58 -18.86 15.82 3.93
CA LYS A 58 -20.01 16.30 3.17
C LYS A 58 -20.86 15.18 2.53
N SER A 59 -20.20 14.09 2.13
CA SER A 59 -20.83 12.91 1.52
C SER A 59 -21.47 11.97 2.54
N THR A 60 -21.07 12.04 3.82
CA THR A 60 -21.53 11.15 4.90
C THR A 60 -22.29 11.90 6.00
N ASP A 61 -22.45 13.23 5.90
CA ASP A 61 -23.12 14.08 6.90
C ASP A 61 -24.54 13.64 7.29
N THR A 62 -25.21 12.81 6.47
CA THR A 62 -26.50 12.21 6.84
C THR A 62 -26.54 10.72 6.51
N THR A 63 -27.30 9.95 7.29
CA THR A 63 -27.47 8.50 7.13
C THR A 63 -27.96 8.12 5.72
N PHE A 64 -28.87 8.91 5.13
CA PHE A 64 -29.36 8.66 3.77
C PHE A 64 -28.27 8.89 2.70
N LYS A 65 -27.44 9.92 2.84
CA LYS A 65 -26.32 10.15 1.92
C LYS A 65 -25.26 9.05 2.07
N ALA A 66 -24.94 8.67 3.30
CA ALA A 66 -23.98 7.61 3.60
C ALA A 66 -24.41 6.26 2.98
N VAL A 67 -25.69 5.89 3.12
CA VAL A 67 -26.23 4.65 2.55
C VAL A 67 -26.21 4.69 1.01
N ASN A 68 -26.68 5.77 0.38
CA ASN A 68 -26.65 5.87 -1.09
C ASN A 68 -25.22 5.88 -1.65
N LEU A 69 -24.29 6.57 -0.98
CA LEU A 69 -22.88 6.56 -1.33
C LEU A 69 -22.33 5.13 -1.28
N GLY A 70 -22.63 4.38 -0.21
CA GLY A 70 -22.20 3.00 -0.06
C GLY A 70 -22.77 2.06 -1.12
N VAL A 71 -24.06 2.22 -1.47
CA VAL A 71 -24.71 1.45 -2.54
C VAL A 71 -24.08 1.74 -3.90
N ILE A 72 -23.88 3.01 -4.24
CA ILE A 72 -23.25 3.42 -5.51
C ILE A 72 -21.80 2.95 -5.57
N ALA A 73 -21.02 3.15 -4.50
CA ALA A 73 -19.63 2.73 -4.44
C ALA A 73 -19.49 1.21 -4.59
N THR A 74 -20.35 0.43 -3.92
CA THR A 74 -20.36 -1.03 -4.03
C THR A 74 -20.78 -1.48 -5.42
N ALA A 75 -21.84 -0.89 -5.99
CA ALA A 75 -22.29 -1.20 -7.34
C ALA A 75 -21.20 -0.90 -8.39
N PHE A 76 -20.46 0.20 -8.24
CA PHE A 76 -19.37 0.56 -9.13
C PHE A 76 -18.18 -0.42 -9.02
N LEU A 77 -17.75 -0.73 -7.79
CA LEU A 77 -16.66 -1.70 -7.57
C LEU A 77 -17.02 -3.10 -8.09
N GLN A 78 -18.25 -3.56 -7.83
CA GLN A 78 -18.75 -4.86 -8.29
C GLN A 78 -19.04 -4.89 -9.80
N SER A 79 -19.24 -3.74 -10.44
CA SER A 79 -19.52 -3.68 -11.88
C SER A 79 -18.32 -4.07 -12.75
N SER A 80 -17.12 -4.14 -12.18
CA SER A 80 -15.88 -4.50 -12.88
C SER A 80 -15.64 -6.01 -12.99
N SER A 81 -16.68 -6.84 -12.77
CA SER A 81 -16.63 -8.29 -12.97
C SER A 81 -16.36 -8.68 -14.43
#